data_AF-A0A6C0JWN4-F1
#
_entry.id   AF-A0A6C0JWN4-F1
#
_cell.length_a   1.000
_cell.length_b   1.000
_cell.length_c   1.000
_cell.angle_alpha   90.00
_cell.angle_beta   90.00
_cell.angle_gamma   90.00
#
_symmetry.space_group_name_H-M   'P 1'
#
loop_
_entity.id
_entity.type
_entity.pdbx_description
1 polymer ?
#
loop_
_entity_poly.entity_id
_entity_poly.type
_entity_poly.pdbx_seq_one_letter_code
_entity_poly.pdbx_strand_id
1 'polypeptide(L)'
;MESPFYLQNTSSNMVILYLEPILNTYYQTYMNILTVSNMPAGPLSRMVFPIRVDKLSPFQALPPGASCAFPQCTLAIGKYTMKPVMNNSDTFMTAEDIPALFSYLETNGYVIDRSLTHMLIDSKIKIGGASTCRYSGNKQMVCMFSYGSR
;
A
#
# COMPACT_ATOMS: atom_id res chain seq x y z
N MET A 1 23.39 -14.86 3.71
CA MET A 1 22.35 -15.65 4.40
C MET A 1 21.01 -15.11 3.94
N GLU A 2 20.19 -15.95 3.31
CA GLU A 2 18.82 -15.56 2.96
C GLU A 2 17.93 -15.74 4.18
N SER A 3 17.04 -14.78 4.42
CA SER A 3 16.12 -14.87 5.54
C SER A 3 14.96 -15.80 5.18
N PRO A 4 14.62 -16.79 6.01
CA PRO A 4 13.48 -17.67 5.78
C PRO A 4 12.13 -16.92 5.85
N PHE A 5 12.11 -15.68 6.37
CA PHE A 5 10.92 -14.84 6.47
C PHE A 5 10.70 -13.96 5.22
N TYR A 6 11.74 -13.75 4.41
CA TYR A 6 11.70 -12.90 3.21
C TYR A 6 12.08 -13.74 1.99
N LEU A 7 11.32 -14.80 1.75
CA LEU A 7 11.49 -15.64 0.56
C LEU A 7 11.09 -14.83 -0.67
N GLN A 8 12.07 -14.47 -1.50
CA GLN A 8 11.88 -13.62 -2.68
C GLN A 8 11.09 -14.29 -3.81
N ASN A 9 10.72 -15.57 -3.64
CA ASN A 9 10.12 -16.37 -4.71
C ASN A 9 9.02 -17.34 -4.26
N THR A 10 8.56 -17.25 -3.01
CA THR A 10 7.30 -17.89 -2.63
C THR A 10 6.22 -16.84 -2.71
N SER A 11 5.15 -17.15 -3.44
CA SER A 11 3.88 -16.44 -3.43
C SER A 11 3.32 -16.39 -2.00
N SER A 12 3.84 -15.48 -1.19
CA SER A 12 3.18 -15.01 0.02
C SER A 12 1.91 -14.35 -0.46
N ASN A 13 0.84 -15.15 -0.52
CA ASN A 13 -0.47 -14.73 -0.99
C ASN A 13 -1.05 -13.61 -0.13
N MET A 14 -0.52 -13.43 1.09
CA MET A 14 -0.97 -12.43 2.01
C MET A 14 -0.40 -11.05 1.67
N VAL A 15 -1.31 -10.16 1.31
CA VAL A 15 -1.05 -8.77 0.95
C VAL A 15 -1.69 -7.90 2.02
N ILE A 16 -0.98 -6.87 2.45
CA ILE A 16 -1.49 -5.89 3.40
C ILE A 16 -1.94 -4.66 2.62
N LEU A 17 -3.19 -4.26 2.86
CA LEU A 17 -3.77 -3.02 2.38
C LEU A 17 -3.46 -1.91 3.38
N TYR A 18 -2.93 -0.80 2.87
CA TYR A 18 -2.62 0.39 3.64
C TYR A 18 -3.38 1.60 3.10
N LEU A 19 -3.65 2.55 4.00
CA LEU A 19 -3.98 3.92 3.68
C LEU A 19 -2.73 4.78 3.91
N GLU A 20 -2.27 5.46 2.87
CA GLU A 20 -0.98 6.14 2.85
C GLU A 20 -1.15 7.59 2.40
N PRO A 21 -0.71 8.57 3.22
CA PRO A 21 -0.71 9.97 2.83
C PRO A 21 0.45 10.24 1.87
N ILE A 22 0.10 10.84 0.72
CA ILE A 22 1.05 11.30 -0.30
C ILE A 22 0.84 12.79 -0.59
N LEU A 23 1.90 13.45 -1.06
CA LEU A 23 1.82 14.79 -1.60
C LEU A 23 1.41 14.71 -3.07
N ASN A 24 0.27 15.30 -3.42
CA ASN A 24 -0.08 15.55 -4.80
C ASN A 24 0.69 16.79 -5.28
N THR A 25 1.71 16.58 -6.10
CA THR A 25 2.58 17.67 -6.58
C THR A 25 1.91 18.60 -7.59
N TYR A 26 0.82 18.17 -8.23
CA TYR A 26 0.08 19.01 -9.18
C TYR A 26 -0.83 20.00 -8.47
N TYR A 27 -1.62 19.54 -7.50
CA TYR A 27 -2.54 20.39 -6.73
C TYR A 27 -1.92 20.99 -5.46
N GLN A 28 -0.71 20.57 -5.09
CA GLN A 28 -0.02 20.96 -3.85
C GLN A 28 -0.83 20.63 -2.58
N THR A 29 -1.57 19.52 -2.62
CA THR A 29 -2.40 19.05 -1.51
C THR A 29 -1.97 17.66 -1.04
N TYR A 30 -2.25 17.34 0.22
CA TYR A 30 -2.10 15.99 0.73
C TYR A 30 -3.35 15.18 0.40
N MET A 31 -3.15 13.94 0.00
CA MET A 31 -4.24 12.99 -0.21
C MET A 31 -3.87 11.62 0.35
N ASN A 32 -4.87 10.93 0.88
CA ASN A 32 -4.73 9.56 1.36
C ASN A 32 -5.13 8.58 0.26
N ILE A 33 -4.20 7.73 -0.15
CA ILE A 33 -4.42 6.72 -1.18
C ILE A 33 -4.31 5.32 -0.63
N LEU A 34 -4.97 4.37 -1.27
CA LEU A 34 -4.84 2.95 -0.97
C LEU A 34 -3.58 2.38 -1.63
N THR A 35 -2.78 1.67 -0.83
CA THR A 35 -1.51 1.08 -1.27
C THR A 35 -1.36 -0.34 -0.74
N VAL A 36 -0.49 -1.13 -1.37
CA VAL A 36 -0.27 -2.54 -1.02
C VAL A 36 1.19 -2.83 -0.65
N SER A 37 1.43 -3.80 0.22
CA SER A 37 2.77 -4.23 0.63
C SER A 37 3.60 -4.82 -0.51
N ASN A 38 2.96 -5.61 -1.36
CA ASN A 38 3.55 -6.39 -2.44
C ASN A 38 2.53 -6.52 -3.58
N MET A 39 3.01 -6.93 -4.76
CA MET A 39 2.14 -7.13 -5.92
C MET A 39 1.15 -8.27 -5.61
N PRO A 40 -0.17 -8.01 -5.58
CA PRO A 40 -1.14 -9.06 -5.29
C PRO A 40 -1.24 -10.02 -6.47
N ALA A 41 -1.53 -11.29 -6.20
CA ALA A 41 -1.93 -12.21 -7.25
C ALA A 41 -3.38 -11.94 -7.69
N GLY A 42 -3.80 -12.50 -8.84
CA GLY A 42 -5.17 -12.37 -9.35
C GLY A 42 -5.44 -11.06 -10.11
N PRO A 43 -6.72 -10.73 -10.37
CA PRO A 43 -7.10 -9.63 -11.27
C PRO A 43 -6.76 -8.23 -10.71
N LEU A 44 -6.64 -8.07 -9.39
CA LEU A 44 -6.25 -6.80 -8.76
C LEU A 44 -4.84 -6.35 -9.19
N SER A 45 -3.95 -7.28 -9.54
CA SER A 45 -2.60 -6.98 -10.03
C SER A 45 -2.59 -5.99 -11.21
N ARG A 46 -3.63 -6.00 -12.05
CA ARG A 46 -3.75 -5.11 -13.23
C ARG A 46 -4.11 -3.67 -12.88
N MET A 47 -4.54 -3.44 -11.65
CA MET A 47 -4.91 -2.12 -11.11
C MET A 47 -3.92 -1.62 -10.06
N VAL A 48 -2.85 -2.38 -9.81
CA VAL A 48 -1.77 -1.97 -8.90
C VAL A 48 -0.61 -1.45 -9.72
N PHE A 49 -0.19 -0.22 -9.43
CA PHE A 49 0.86 0.46 -10.15
C PHE A 49 1.96 0.93 -9.21
N PRO A 50 3.25 0.74 -9.56
CA PRO A 50 4.33 1.41 -8.86
C PRO A 50 4.29 2.90 -9.19
N ILE A 51 4.19 3.72 -8.15
CA ILE A 51 4.25 5.18 -8.23
C ILE A 51 5.46 5.69 -7.46
N ARG A 52 6.09 6.75 -7.98
CA ARG A 52 7.11 7.48 -7.24
C ARG A 52 6.42 8.48 -6.31
N VAL A 53 6.78 8.45 -5.03
CA VAL A 53 6.27 9.41 -4.04
C VAL A 53 7.33 10.46 -3.72
N ASP A 54 6.90 11.71 -3.66
CA ASP A 54 7.73 12.84 -3.25
C ASP A 54 7.66 13.06 -1.74
N LYS A 55 8.61 13.86 -1.23
CA LYS A 55 8.66 14.24 0.19
C LYS A 55 7.37 14.94 0.59
N LEU A 56 6.80 14.54 1.73
CA LEU A 56 5.67 15.27 2.30
C LEU A 56 6.07 16.66 2.77
N SER A 57 7.32 16.84 3.20
CA SER A 57 7.80 18.13 3.71
C SER A 57 9.23 18.42 3.26
N PRO A 58 9.58 19.69 3.01
CA PRO A 58 10.96 20.10 2.79
C PRO A 58 11.90 19.70 3.93
N PHE A 59 11.37 19.60 5.15
CA PHE A 59 12.11 19.23 6.35
C PHE A 59 12.26 17.71 6.54
N GLN A 60 11.64 16.90 5.67
CA GLN A 60 11.77 15.45 5.72
C GLN A 60 13.14 15.04 5.17
N ALA A 61 14.04 14.70 6.09
CA ALA A 61 15.33 14.11 5.80
C ALA A 61 15.33 12.63 6.18
N LEU A 62 15.95 11.81 5.33
CA LEU A 62 16.27 10.43 5.70
C LEU A 62 17.43 10.49 6.70
N PRO A 63 17.44 9.67 7.76
CA PRO A 63 18.55 9.67 8.71
C PRO A 63 19.89 9.37 8.02
N PRO A 64 20.99 10.03 8.42
CA PRO A 64 22.31 9.71 7.90
C PRO A 64 22.64 8.23 8.17
N GLY A 65 23.11 7.51 7.16
CA GLY A 65 23.44 6.08 7.28
C GLY A 65 22.24 5.12 7.14
N ALA A 66 21.04 5.61 6.88
CA ALA A 66 19.93 4.77 6.51
C ALA A 66 20.21 4.12 5.13
N SER A 67 20.63 2.85 5.13
CA SER A 67 20.74 2.04 3.92
C SER A 67 19.33 1.67 3.43
N CYS A 68 18.61 2.67 2.94
CA CYS A 68 17.31 2.47 2.33
C CYS A 68 17.56 2.00 0.90
N ALA A 69 17.72 0.69 0.74
CA ALA A 69 18.01 0.04 -0.54
C ALA A 69 16.84 0.07 -1.54
N PHE A 70 15.72 0.68 -1.18
CA PHE A 70 14.49 0.64 -1.98
C PHE A 70 14.29 1.96 -2.74
N PRO A 71 14.00 1.89 -4.06
CA PRO A 71 13.50 3.06 -4.77
C PRO A 71 12.24 3.55 -4.06
N GLN A 72 12.00 4.87 -4.06
CA GLN A 72 10.86 5.58 -3.46
C GLN A 72 9.54 5.25 -4.21
N CYS A 73 9.29 3.97 -4.43
CA CYS A 73 8.22 3.41 -5.22
C CYS A 73 7.25 2.73 -4.27
N THR A 74 6.04 3.29 -4.19
CA THR A 74 4.92 2.69 -3.47
C THR A 74 3.99 2.03 -4.49
N LEU A 75 3.43 0.87 -4.16
CA LEU A 75 2.42 0.21 -4.99
C LEU A 75 1.05 0.80 -4.67
N ALA A 76 0.54 1.67 -5.53
CA ALA A 76 -0.75 2.32 -5.37
C ALA A 76 -1.84 1.56 -6.15
N ILE A 77 -3.06 1.58 -5.61
CA ILE A 77 -4.23 1.02 -6.29
C ILE A 77 -4.89 2.14 -7.11
N GLY A 78 -4.96 1.92 -8.42
CA GLY A 78 -5.73 2.75 -9.34
C GLY A 78 -7.21 2.38 -9.26
N LYS A 79 -8.08 3.39 -9.36
CA LYS A 79 -9.54 3.21 -9.46
C LYS A 79 -9.94 2.55 -10.79
N TYR A 80 -9.11 2.72 -11.81
CA TYR A 80 -9.29 2.17 -13.15
C TYR A 80 -8.08 1.31 -13.55
N THR A 81 -8.20 0.59 -14.67
CA THR A 81 -7.10 -0.23 -15.22
C THR A 81 -5.97 0.59 -15.85
N MET A 82 -6.06 1.92 -15.81
CA MET A 82 -5.03 2.83 -16.30
C MET A 82 -4.15 3.29 -15.14
N LYS A 83 -2.87 3.52 -15.43
CA LYS A 83 -1.94 4.04 -14.44
C LYS A 83 -2.44 5.37 -13.88
N PRO A 84 -2.53 5.54 -12.55
CA PRO A 84 -3.01 6.78 -11.96
C PRO A 84 -2.00 7.90 -12.17
N VAL A 85 -2.53 9.12 -12.28
CA VAL A 85 -1.77 10.34 -12.61
C VAL A 85 -2.07 11.44 -11.61
N MET A 86 -1.05 12.19 -11.18
CA MET A 86 -1.19 13.19 -10.10
C MET A 86 -2.10 14.36 -10.49
N ASN A 87 -2.20 14.69 -11.79
CA ASN A 87 -3.09 15.74 -12.27
C ASN A 87 -4.58 15.38 -12.20
N ASN A 88 -4.92 14.10 -11.98
CA ASN A 88 -6.28 13.66 -11.78
C ASN A 88 -6.37 12.77 -10.52
N SER A 89 -6.74 13.39 -9.40
CA SER A 89 -6.83 12.71 -8.11
C SER A 89 -7.88 11.59 -8.07
N ASP A 90 -8.90 11.62 -8.94
CA ASP A 90 -9.91 10.54 -9.03
C ASP A 90 -9.34 9.23 -9.62
N THR A 91 -8.12 9.26 -10.15
CA THR A 91 -7.50 8.03 -10.68
C THR A 91 -6.97 7.11 -9.59
N PHE A 92 -6.73 7.62 -8.39
CA PHE A 92 -6.30 6.84 -7.23
C PHE A 92 -7.50 6.38 -6.42
N MET A 93 -7.45 5.17 -5.87
CA MET A 93 -8.41 4.79 -4.83
C MET A 93 -8.07 5.48 -3.51
N THR A 94 -9.08 6.00 -2.85
CA THR A 94 -8.99 6.73 -1.57
C THR A 94 -9.72 5.97 -0.46
N ALA A 95 -9.77 6.54 0.75
CA ALA A 95 -10.49 5.96 1.87
C ALA A 95 -11.99 5.74 1.58
N GLU A 96 -12.61 6.62 0.78
CA GLU A 96 -14.02 6.54 0.41
C GLU A 96 -14.33 5.31 -0.47
N ASP A 97 -13.34 4.80 -1.18
CA ASP A 97 -13.49 3.68 -2.10
C ASP A 97 -13.27 2.31 -1.42
N ILE A 98 -12.94 2.27 -0.12
CA ILE A 98 -12.70 1.03 0.64
C ILE A 98 -13.89 0.06 0.55
N PRO A 99 -15.16 0.48 0.71
CA PRO A 99 -16.30 -0.45 0.62
C PRO A 99 -16.41 -1.11 -0.76
N ALA A 100 -16.18 -0.33 -1.83
CA ALA A 100 -16.19 -0.84 -3.20
C ALA A 100 -15.02 -1.80 -3.44
N LEU A 101 -13.84 -1.50 -2.90
CA LEU A 101 -12.68 -2.39 -2.96
C LEU A 101 -12.98 -3.73 -2.28
N PHE A 102 -13.59 -3.73 -1.09
CA PHE A 102 -13.92 -4.97 -0.38
C PHE A 102 -14.91 -5.82 -1.16
N SER A 103 -15.94 -5.20 -1.74
CA SER A 103 -16.88 -5.89 -2.64
C SER A 103 -16.16 -6.49 -3.85
N TYR A 104 -15.23 -5.75 -4.46
CA TYR A 104 -14.42 -6.25 -5.58
C TYR A 104 -13.53 -7.44 -5.16
N LEU A 105 -12.89 -7.37 -4.00
CA LEU A 105 -12.04 -8.44 -3.48
C LEU A 105 -12.86 -9.73 -3.27
N GLU A 106 -13.99 -9.65 -2.57
CA GLU A 106 -14.83 -10.82 -2.29
C GLU A 106 -15.39 -11.44 -3.59
N THR A 107 -15.82 -10.63 -4.56
CA THR A 107 -16.36 -11.11 -5.84
C THR A 107 -15.31 -11.74 -6.76
N ASN A 108 -14.04 -11.35 -6.64
CA ASN A 108 -12.94 -11.83 -7.49
C ASN A 108 -12.09 -12.93 -6.81
N GLY A 109 -12.61 -13.58 -5.77
CA GLY A 109 -11.96 -14.74 -5.16
C GLY A 109 -10.80 -14.38 -4.21
N TYR A 110 -10.77 -13.16 -3.68
CA TYR A 110 -9.88 -12.80 -2.59
C TYR A 110 -10.53 -13.13 -1.24
N VAL A 111 -9.72 -13.59 -0.30
CA VAL A 111 -10.11 -13.86 1.08
C VAL A 111 -9.51 -12.79 1.98
N ILE A 112 -10.36 -11.99 2.60
CA ILE A 112 -9.97 -10.98 3.59
C ILE A 112 -9.80 -11.67 4.94
N ASP A 113 -8.60 -11.59 5.51
CA ASP A 113 -8.29 -12.17 6.81
C ASP A 113 -8.69 -11.21 7.94
N ARG A 114 -9.84 -11.47 8.55
CA ARG A 114 -10.38 -10.62 9.62
C ARG A 114 -9.69 -10.86 10.96
N SER A 115 -9.28 -12.09 11.28
CA SER A 115 -8.71 -12.44 12.59
C SER A 115 -7.31 -11.88 12.76
N LEU A 116 -6.45 -12.02 11.74
CA LEU A 116 -5.11 -11.42 11.76
C LEU A 116 -5.20 -9.90 11.66
N THR A 117 -6.12 -9.36 10.85
CA THR A 117 -6.34 -7.91 10.80
C THR A 117 -6.74 -7.35 12.16
N HIS A 118 -7.70 -7.97 12.87
CA HIS A 118 -8.10 -7.54 14.21
C HIS A 118 -6.95 -7.62 15.20
N MET A 119 -6.24 -8.75 15.24
CA MET A 119 -5.11 -8.94 16.14
C MET A 119 -4.06 -7.84 15.98
N LEU A 120 -3.73 -7.47 14.74
CA LEU A 120 -2.71 -6.47 14.47
C LEU A 120 -3.18 -5.05 14.80
N ILE A 121 -4.43 -4.70 14.48
CA ILE A 121 -5.01 -3.40 14.83
C ILE A 121 -5.11 -3.24 16.36
N ASP A 122 -5.59 -4.28 17.05
CA ASP A 122 -5.79 -4.27 18.51
C ASP A 122 -4.46 -4.29 19.28
N SER A 123 -3.41 -4.88 18.72
CA SER A 123 -2.08 -4.98 19.34
C SER A 123 -1.38 -3.63 19.58
N LYS A 124 -1.93 -2.51 19.08
CA LYS A 124 -1.31 -1.17 19.06
C LYS A 124 0.05 -1.12 18.34
N ILE A 125 0.44 -2.20 17.66
CA ILE A 125 1.64 -2.24 16.84
C ILE A 125 1.35 -1.45 15.56
N LYS A 126 2.08 -0.35 15.34
CA LYS A 126 1.93 0.47 14.14
C LYS A 126 2.60 -0.19 12.93
N ILE A 127 1.90 -1.14 12.32
CA ILE A 127 2.37 -1.82 11.10
C ILE A 127 2.31 -0.84 9.93
N GLY A 128 3.46 -0.68 9.26
CA GLY A 128 3.62 0.25 8.14
C GLY A 128 4.01 1.67 8.52
N GLY A 129 3.88 2.07 9.81
CA GLY A 129 3.88 3.44 10.36
C GLY A 129 4.99 4.42 9.94
N ALA A 130 5.60 5.12 10.90
CA ALA A 130 6.62 6.13 10.61
C ALA A 130 7.91 5.43 10.14
N SER A 131 8.11 5.34 8.84
CA SER A 131 9.33 4.76 8.28
C SER A 131 10.40 5.82 8.08
N THR A 132 11.60 5.58 8.59
CA THR A 132 12.80 6.37 8.31
C THR A 132 13.35 6.18 6.89
N CYS A 133 12.69 5.35 6.08
CA CYS A 133 13.12 4.97 4.73
C CYS A 133 12.12 5.28 3.62
N ARG A 134 11.09 6.10 3.86
CA ARG A 134 10.08 6.44 2.84
C ARG A 134 9.72 7.92 2.92
N TYR A 135 9.37 8.49 1.77
CA TYR A 135 8.91 9.88 1.67
C TYR A 135 7.41 10.05 1.90
N SER A 136 6.62 9.01 1.65
CA SER A 136 5.22 8.93 2.10
C SER A 136 5.10 9.09 3.61
N GLY A 137 3.97 9.57 4.10
CA GLY A 137 3.76 9.69 5.54
C GLY A 137 3.40 8.36 6.20
N ASN A 138 2.82 8.45 7.39
CA ASN A 138 2.51 7.29 8.21
C ASN A 138 1.44 6.42 7.52
N LYS A 139 1.83 5.21 7.12
CA LYS A 139 0.86 4.22 6.60
C LYS A 139 -0.01 3.72 7.75
N GLN A 140 -1.30 3.62 7.50
CA GLN A 140 -2.26 2.97 8.38
C GLN A 140 -2.70 1.67 7.73
N MET A 141 -2.62 0.57 8.46
CA MET A 141 -3.12 -0.73 7.98
C MET A 141 -4.65 -0.72 7.96
N VAL A 142 -5.22 -1.19 6.85
CA VAL A 142 -6.67 -1.35 6.68
C VAL A 142 -7.06 -2.82 6.88
N CYS A 143 -6.47 -3.73 6.10
CA CYS A 143 -6.71 -5.15 6.22
C CYS A 143 -5.60 -5.99 5.59
N MET A 144 -5.62 -7.29 5.86
CA MET A 144 -4.86 -8.28 5.11
C MET A 144 -5.80 -9.10 4.24
N PHE A 145 -5.35 -9.42 3.03
CA PHE A 145 -6.11 -10.26 2.12
C PHE A 145 -5.19 -11.18 1.35
N SER A 146 -5.75 -12.27 0.82
CA SER A 146 -5.01 -13.22 0.00
C SER A 146 -5.82 -13.68 -1.19
N TYR A 147 -5.15 -14.11 -2.26
CA TYR A 147 -5.78 -14.65 -3.45
C TYR A 147 -5.70 -16.17 -3.46
N GLY A 148 -6.83 -16.86 -3.70
CA GLY A 148 -6.83 -18.30 -3.99
C GLY A 148 -6.45 -19.22 -2.82
N SER A 149 -6.75 -18.85 -1.57
CA SER A 149 -6.62 -19.75 -0.42
C SER A 149 -7.96 -20.44 -0.12
N ARG A 150 -8.20 -21.58 -0.78
CA ARG A 150 -8.92 -22.73 -0.23
C ARG A 150 -8.21 -24.00 -0.67
#